data_AF-A0A952LJH9-F1
#
_entry.id   AF-A0A952LJH9-F1
#
_cell.length_a   1.000
_cell.length_b   1.000
_cell.length_c   1.000
_cell.angle_alpha   90.00
_cell.angle_beta   90.00
_cell.angle_gamma   90.00
#
_symmetry.space_group_name_H-M   'P 1'
#
loop_
_entity.id
_entity.type
_entity.pdbx_description
1 polymer ?
#
loop_
_entity_poly.entity_id
_entity_poly.type
_entity_poly.pdbx_seq_one_letter_code
_entity_poly.pdbx_strand_id
1 'polypeptide(L)'
;MTPRSLPLWLALVFALLCGALVAIQSRINGELGARLGDGFTAAAISFGSGLIILTVGLAVAPAGRRGLARVREALRGRGLRWWYVCVGAAGSFLVLS
;
A
#
# COMPACT_ATOMS: atom_id res chain seq x y z
N MET A 1 27.70 -6.91 -12.26
CA MET A 1 26.36 -6.42 -12.63
C MET A 1 26.41 -4.90 -12.60
N THR A 2 26.53 -4.24 -13.75
CA THR A 2 26.48 -2.77 -13.82
C THR A 2 25.04 -2.31 -13.53
N PRO A 3 24.82 -1.43 -12.54
CA PRO A 3 23.48 -0.92 -12.29
C PRO A 3 23.02 -0.15 -13.52
N ARG A 4 21.88 -0.54 -14.10
CA ARG A 4 21.19 0.30 -15.09
C ARG A 4 20.76 1.56 -14.35
N SER A 5 21.49 2.66 -14.53
CA SER A 5 21.08 3.96 -14.03
C SER A 5 19.82 4.39 -14.78
N LEU A 6 18.69 4.39 -14.08
CA LEU A 6 17.48 5.03 -14.60
C LEU A 6 17.83 6.48 -14.93
N PRO A 7 17.50 6.98 -16.13
CA PRO A 7 17.82 8.35 -16.47
C PRO A 7 17.07 9.30 -15.54
N LEU A 8 17.76 10.33 -15.03
CA LEU A 8 17.26 11.22 -13.99
C LEU A 8 15.90 11.84 -14.33
N TRP A 9 15.71 12.26 -15.59
CA TRP A 9 14.44 12.84 -16.05
C TRP A 9 13.27 11.87 -15.89
N LEU A 10 13.49 10.56 -16.10
CA LEU A 10 12.46 9.55 -15.95
C LEU A 10 12.10 9.37 -14.48
N ALA A 11 13.09 9.39 -13.59
CA ALA A 11 12.87 9.37 -12.15
C ALA A 11 12.08 10.62 -11.68
N LEU A 12 12.39 11.80 -12.24
CA LEU A 12 11.67 13.05 -11.95
C LEU A 12 10.21 12.99 -12.44
N VAL A 13 9.97 12.45 -13.64
CA VAL A 13 8.61 12.24 -14.16
C VAL A 13 7.83 11.29 -13.25
N PHE A 14 8.41 10.17 -12.84
CA PHE A 14 7.76 9.26 -11.89
C PHE A 14 7.49 9.92 -10.55
N ALA A 15 8.43 10.68 -10.00
CA ALA A 15 8.24 11.40 -8.75
C ALA A 15 7.09 12.41 -8.83
N LEU A 16 7.02 13.17 -9.92
CA LEU A 16 5.94 14.13 -10.19
C LEU A 16 4.58 13.43 -10.30
N LEU A 17 4.52 12.32 -11.06
CA LEU A 17 3.29 11.54 -11.22
C LEU A 17 2.84 10.94 -9.89
N CYS A 18 3.74 10.35 -9.11
CA CYS A 18 3.44 9.84 -7.77
C CYS A 18 2.91 10.95 -6.87
N GLY A 19 3.56 12.13 -6.85
CA GLY A 19 3.10 13.28 -6.08
C GLY A 19 1.71 13.75 -6.48
N ALA A 20 1.45 13.85 -7.79
CA ALA A 20 0.13 14.22 -8.32
C ALA A 20 -0.96 13.20 -7.93
N LEU A 21 -0.65 11.90 -8.02
CA LEU A 21 -1.57 10.83 -7.62
C LEU A 21 -1.87 10.88 -6.11
N VAL A 22 -0.87 11.11 -5.27
CA VAL A 22 -1.05 11.27 -3.81
C VAL A 22 -1.95 12.47 -3.50
N ALA A 23 -1.73 13.61 -4.16
CA ALA A 23 -2.57 14.81 -3.97
C ALA A 23 -4.03 14.55 -4.38
N ILE A 24 -4.24 13.87 -5.51
CA ILE A 24 -5.58 13.48 -5.97
C ILE A 24 -6.24 12.53 -4.96
N GLN A 25 -5.51 11.53 -4.48
CA GLN A 25 -6.01 10.54 -3.53
C GLN A 25 -6.39 11.17 -2.17
N SER A 26 -5.61 12.13 -1.67
CA SER A 26 -5.95 12.89 -0.46
C SER A 26 -7.22 13.73 -0.65
N ARG A 27 -7.38 14.42 -1.79
CA ARG A 27 -8.61 15.18 -2.09
C ARG A 27 -9.85 14.29 -2.17
N ILE A 28 -9.75 13.13 -2.84
CA ILE A 28 -10.87 12.18 -2.96
C ILE A 28 -11.27 11.66 -1.57
N ASN A 29 -10.30 11.29 -0.74
CA ASN A 29 -10.58 10.80 0.61
C ASN A 29 -11.18 11.90 1.51
N GLY A 30 -10.70 13.15 1.39
CA GLY A 30 -11.25 14.29 2.11
C GLY A 30 -12.70 14.61 1.70
N GLU A 31 -13.01 14.59 0.40
CA GLU A 31 -14.37 14.77 -0.11
C GLU A 31 -15.30 13.62 0.31
N LEU A 32 -14.80 12.38 0.30
CA LEU A 32 -15.53 11.23 0.81
C LEU A 32 -15.85 11.39 2.29
N GLY A 33 -14.87 11.82 3.11
CA GLY A 33 -15.07 12.16 4.52
C GLY A 33 -16.12 13.24 4.74
N ALA A 34 -16.07 14.31 3.93
CA ALA A 34 -17.04 15.41 3.99
C ALA A 34 -18.47 14.95 3.62
N ARG A 35 -18.61 14.11 2.58
CA ARG A 35 -19.91 13.60 2.13
C ARG A 35 -20.54 12.58 3.08
N LEU A 36 -19.72 11.76 3.75
CA LEU A 36 -20.21 10.82 4.76
C LEU A 36 -20.48 11.49 6.10
N GLY A 37 -20.01 12.73 6.31
CA GLY A 37 -20.10 13.42 7.60
C GLY A 37 -19.24 12.79 8.70
N ASP A 38 -18.47 11.76 8.36
CA ASP A 38 -17.57 11.03 9.25
C ASP A 38 -16.31 10.59 8.50
N GLY A 39 -15.18 11.23 8.84
CA GLY A 39 -13.87 10.91 8.29
C GLY A 39 -13.38 9.50 8.64
N PHE A 40 -13.82 8.93 9.77
CA PHE A 40 -13.43 7.57 10.17
C PHE A 40 -14.08 6.51 9.28
N THR A 41 -15.39 6.64 9.03
CA THR A 41 -16.09 5.73 8.11
C THR A 41 -15.54 5.84 6.69
N ALA A 42 -15.25 7.05 6.21
CA ALA A 42 -14.62 7.24 4.90
C ALA A 42 -13.22 6.60 4.80
N ALA A 43 -12.38 6.76 5.83
CA ALA A 43 -11.07 6.13 5.89
C ALA A 43 -11.18 4.59 5.93
N ALA A 44 -12.12 4.04 6.70
CA ALA A 44 -12.37 2.60 6.77
C ALA A 44 -12.81 2.01 5.42
N ILE A 45 -13.67 2.72 4.67
CA ILE A 45 -14.11 2.30 3.33
C ILE A 45 -12.95 2.37 2.33
N SER A 46 -12.20 3.48 2.31
CA SER A 46 -11.07 3.67 1.40
C SER A 46 -9.95 2.64 1.65
N PHE A 47 -9.53 2.49 2.91
CA PHE A 47 -8.52 1.49 3.28
C PHE A 47 -9.03 0.05 3.11
N GLY A 48 -10.26 -0.23 3.53
CA GLY A 48 -10.86 -1.57 3.44
C GLY A 48 -11.00 -2.06 2.01
N SER A 49 -11.46 -1.21 1.10
CA SER A 49 -11.54 -1.55 -0.33
C SER A 49 -10.15 -1.80 -0.94
N GLY A 50 -9.16 -0.94 -0.64
CA GLY A 50 -7.77 -1.15 -1.06
C GLY A 50 -7.17 -2.46 -0.54
N LEU A 51 -7.42 -2.80 0.74
CA LEU A 51 -6.97 -4.04 1.36
C LEU A 51 -7.60 -5.28 0.70
N ILE A 52 -8.89 -5.22 0.38
CA ILE A 52 -9.59 -6.30 -0.34
C ILE A 52 -8.96 -6.50 -1.72
N ILE A 53 -8.77 -5.42 -2.49
CA ILE A 53 -8.18 -5.48 -3.83
C ILE A 53 -6.78 -6.10 -3.77
N LEU A 54 -5.93 -5.63 -2.84
CA LEU A 54 -4.58 -6.16 -2.66
C LEU A 54 -4.60 -7.64 -2.27
N THR A 55 -5.49 -8.04 -1.35
CA THR A 55 -5.61 -9.42 -0.89
C THR A 55 -6.05 -10.36 -2.01
N VAL A 56 -7.04 -9.95 -2.80
CA VAL A 56 -7.49 -10.70 -3.98
C VAL A 56 -6.36 -10.80 -5.01
N GLY A 57 -5.69 -9.69 -5.31
CA GLY A 57 -4.55 -9.68 -6.24
C GLY A 57 -3.43 -10.64 -5.80
N LEU A 58 -3.14 -10.69 -4.50
CA LEU A 58 -2.12 -11.57 -3.92
C LEU A 58 -2.52 -13.05 -3.97
N ALA A 59 -3.81 -13.35 -3.80
CA ALA A 59 -4.35 -14.72 -3.87
C ALA A 59 -4.38 -15.26 -5.31
N VAL A 60 -4.70 -14.41 -6.29
CA VAL A 60 -4.79 -14.80 -7.70
C VAL A 60 -3.40 -14.89 -8.33
N ALA A 61 -2.49 -13.96 -8.01
CA ALA A 61 -1.17 -13.90 -8.61
C ALA A 61 -0.26 -15.05 -8.11
N PRO A 62 0.32 -15.89 -9.00
CA PRO A 62 1.26 -16.94 -8.60
C PRO A 62 2.49 -16.42 -7.86
N ALA A 63 2.97 -15.23 -8.22
CA ALA A 63 4.05 -14.54 -7.51
C ALA A 63 3.63 -14.14 -6.08
N GLY A 64 2.40 -13.65 -5.92
CA GLY A 64 1.82 -13.27 -4.62
C GLY A 64 1.72 -14.46 -3.66
N ARG A 65 1.15 -15.56 -4.13
CA ARG A 65 1.06 -16.82 -3.35
C ARG A 65 2.42 -17.33 -2.89
N ARG A 66 3.43 -17.30 -3.77
CA ARG A 66 4.82 -17.69 -3.42
C ARG A 66 5.44 -16.75 -2.39
N GLY A 67 5.18 -15.45 -2.51
CA GLY A 67 5.60 -14.46 -1.51
C GLY A 67 4.99 -14.76 -0.13
N LEU A 68 3.69 -15.04 -0.08
CA LEU A 68 2.99 -15.38 1.16
C LEU A 68 3.55 -16.65 1.82
N ALA A 69 3.83 -17.68 1.02
CA ALA A 69 4.45 -18.91 1.50
C ALA A 69 5.82 -18.65 2.14
N ARG A 70 6.66 -17.81 1.50
CA ARG A 70 7.98 -17.42 2.04
C ARG A 70 7.86 -16.66 3.36
N VAL A 71 6.93 -15.71 3.46
CA VAL A 71 6.68 -14.98 4.71
C VAL A 71 6.24 -15.95 5.82
N ARG A 72 5.34 -16.89 5.51
CA ARG A 72 4.87 -17.91 6.45
C ARG A 72 6.01 -18.82 6.92
N GLU A 73 6.89 -19.25 6.02
CA GLU A 73 8.07 -20.05 6.35
C GLU A 73 9.05 -19.26 7.22
N ALA A 74 9.31 -17.98 6.90
CA ALA A 74 10.20 -17.12 7.66
C ALA A 74 9.69 -16.84 9.09
N LEU A 75 8.38 -16.68 9.26
CA LEU A 75 7.75 -16.56 10.58
C LEU A 75 7.88 -17.85 11.40
N ARG A 76 7.63 -19.01 10.77
CA ARG A 76 7.73 -20.33 11.41
C ARG A 76 9.17 -20.68 11.80
N GLY A 77 10.12 -20.36 10.93
CA GLY A 77 11.55 -20.54 11.17
C GLY A 77 12.17 -19.51 12.12
N ARG A 78 11.38 -18.59 12.69
CA ARG A 78 11.84 -17.45 13.51
C ARG A 78 12.83 -16.51 12.81
N GLY A 79 13.01 -16.65 11.49
CA GLY A 79 13.85 -15.76 10.68
C GLY A 79 13.23 -14.37 10.48
N LEU A 80 11.91 -14.25 10.68
CA LEU A 80 11.19 -12.99 10.68
C LEU A 80 10.35 -12.86 11.95
N ARG A 81 10.48 -11.72 12.65
CA ARG A 81 9.63 -11.42 13.81
C ARG A 81 8.24 -10.97 13.31
N TRP A 82 7.18 -11.42 13.95
CA TRP A 82 5.80 -11.17 13.53
C TRP A 82 5.45 -9.67 13.38
N TRP A 83 6.08 -8.80 14.18
CA TRP A 83 5.86 -7.35 14.10
C TRP A 83 6.29 -6.74 12.78
N TYR A 84 7.23 -7.35 12.03
CA TYR A 84 7.58 -6.89 10.68
C TYR A 84 6.40 -7.00 9.70
N VAL A 85 5.54 -8.00 9.90
CA VAL A 85 4.33 -8.18 9.08
C VAL A 85 3.27 -7.15 9.45
N CYS A 86 3.26 -6.70 10.70
CA CYS A 86 2.34 -5.67 11.19
C CYS A 86 2.72 -4.24 10.78
N VAL A 87 3.91 -4.00 10.19
CA VAL A 87 4.32 -2.66 9.72
C VAL A 87 3.34 -2.07 8.71
N GLY A 88 2.70 -2.90 7.88
CA GLY A 88 1.65 -2.44 6.96
C GLY A 88 0.46 -1.77 7.66
N ALA A 89 0.16 -2.16 8.90
CA ALA A 89 -0.87 -1.54 9.71
C ALA A 89 -0.47 -0.15 10.23
N ALA A 90 0.82 0.19 10.30
CA ALA A 90 1.24 1.56 10.60
C ALA A 90 1.01 2.50 9.39
N GLY A 91 0.98 1.97 8.17
CA GLY A 91 0.69 2.75 6.96
C GLY A 91 -0.77 3.20 6.85
N SER A 92 -1.72 2.52 7.51
CA SER A 92 -3.14 2.92 7.45
C SER A 92 -3.42 4.28 8.10
N PHE A 93 -2.52 4.75 8.97
CA PHE A 93 -2.64 6.08 9.60
C PHE A 93 -2.45 7.25 8.61
N LEU A 94 -1.80 7.04 7.46
CA LEU A 94 -1.70 8.04 6.39
C LEU A 94 -3.03 8.30 5.67
N VAL A 95 -4.05 7.47 5.87
CA VAL A 95 -5.38 7.62 5.24
C VAL A 95 -6.29 8.57 6.03
N LEU A 96 -5.95 8.84 7.30
CA LEU A 96 -6.69 9.74 8.19
C LEU A 96 -6.50 11.24 7.87
N SER A 97 -5.66 11.59 6.89
CA SER A 97 -5.32 12.97 6.52
C SER A 97 -6.03 13.47 5.26
#